data_AF-A0A9N9KC72-F1
#
_entry.id   AF-A0A9N9KC72-F1
#
_cell.length_a   1.000
_cell.length_b   1.000
_cell.length_c   1.000
_cell.angle_alpha   90.00
_cell.angle_beta   90.00
_cell.angle_gamma   90.00
#
_symmetry.space_group_name_H-M   'P 1'
#
loop_
_entity.id
_entity.type
_entity.pdbx_description
1 polymer ?
#
loop_
_entity_poly.entity_id
_entity_poly.type
_entity_poly.pdbx_seq_one_letter_code
_entity_poly.pdbx_strand_id
1 'polypeptide(L)'
;CTERFENNKAACLFQIYLSGSELWVAPEDFLMIYQYNPESHLSIYIESKWQKAINNRIYTTFSREICLQYARQFASMRIWKSPIANHLKQECQR
;
A
#
# COMPACT_ATOMS: atom_id res chain seq x y z
N CYS A 1 4.22 -5.06 -8.31
CA CYS A 1 3.88 -3.64 -8.12
C CYS A 1 3.71 -2.97 -9.45
N THR A 2 2.82 -1.99 -9.58
CA THR A 2 2.93 -1.05 -10.70
C THR A 2 4.26 -0.29 -10.56
N GLU A 3 5.00 -0.13 -11.66
CA GLU A 3 6.33 0.51 -11.70
C GLU A 3 6.35 1.94 -11.13
N ARG A 4 5.17 2.57 -11.04
CA ARG A 4 4.97 3.91 -10.46
C ARG A 4 5.46 4.06 -9.02
N PHE A 5 5.63 2.95 -8.29
CA PHE A 5 6.01 2.91 -6.88
C PHE A 5 7.29 2.11 -6.62
N GLU A 6 8.20 2.00 -7.59
CA GLU A 6 9.48 1.24 -7.50
C GLU A 6 10.18 1.34 -6.14
N ASN A 7 10.25 2.55 -5.55
CA ASN A 7 10.88 2.79 -4.25
C ASN A 7 9.91 2.85 -3.05
N ASN A 8 8.60 2.84 -3.28
CA ASN A 8 7.60 2.94 -2.20
C ASN A 8 7.08 1.54 -1.83
N LYS A 9 7.81 0.89 -0.92
CA LYS A 9 7.50 -0.45 -0.39
C LYS A 9 6.08 -0.52 0.21
N ALA A 10 5.60 0.55 0.84
CA ALA A 10 4.27 0.58 1.46
C ALA A 10 3.14 0.50 0.43
N ALA A 11 3.25 1.21 -0.69
CA ALA A 11 2.29 1.11 -1.79
C ALA A 11 2.23 -0.31 -2.35
N CYS A 12 3.38 -1.01 -2.36
CA CYS A 12 3.43 -2.40 -2.82
C CYS A 12 2.74 -3.37 -1.89
N LEU A 13 3.02 -3.27 -0.59
CA LEU A 13 2.36 -4.09 0.42
C LEU A 13 0.85 -3.87 0.39
N PHE A 14 0.41 -2.62 0.21
CA PHE A 14 -1.01 -2.30 0.07
C PHE A 14 -1.65 -2.98 -1.15
N GLN A 15 -0.99 -2.94 -2.31
CA GLN A 15 -1.50 -3.60 -3.51
C GLN A 15 -1.60 -5.13 -3.33
N ILE A 16 -0.59 -5.76 -2.72
CA ILE A 16 -0.58 -7.20 -2.42
C ILE A 16 -1.75 -7.54 -1.48
N TYR A 17 -1.94 -6.76 -0.42
CA TYR A 17 -3.04 -6.94 0.52
C TYR A 17 -4.42 -6.86 -0.18
N LEU A 18 -4.64 -5.86 -1.03
CA LEU A 18 -5.89 -5.69 -1.79
C LEU A 18 -6.13 -6.81 -2.83
N SER A 19 -5.07 -7.47 -3.30
CA SER A 19 -5.19 -8.64 -4.18
C SER A 19 -5.76 -9.88 -3.48
N GLY A 20 -5.97 -9.80 -2.16
CA GLY A 20 -6.51 -10.88 -1.34
C GLY A 20 -5.45 -11.78 -0.72
N SER A 21 -4.17 -11.38 -0.77
CA SER A 21 -3.09 -12.08 -0.08
C SER A 21 -3.14 -11.81 1.43
N GLU A 22 -2.88 -12.84 2.22
CA GLU A 22 -2.63 -12.71 3.66
C GLU A 22 -1.16 -12.39 3.89
N LEU A 23 -0.89 -11.36 4.70
CA LEU A 23 0.45 -10.94 5.06
C LEU A 23 0.77 -11.46 6.46
N TRP A 24 1.69 -12.40 6.53
CA TRP A 24 2.19 -12.97 7.77
C TRP A 24 3.57 -12.39 8.07
N VAL A 25 3.78 -11.94 9.30
CA VAL A 25 5.08 -11.47 9.76
C VAL A 25 5.67 -12.56 10.64
N ALA A 26 6.81 -13.11 10.24
CA ALA A 26 7.56 -14.05 11.07
C ALA A 26 8.14 -13.29 12.28
N PRO A 27 7.83 -13.71 13.52
CA PRO A 27 8.25 -12.98 14.71
C PRO A 27 9.75 -13.03 14.96
N GLU A 28 10.50 -13.97 14.38
CA GLU A 28 11.97 -14.00 14.50
C GLU A 28 12.72 -13.37 13.31
N ASP A 29 12.06 -13.17 12.16
CA ASP A 29 12.72 -12.75 10.90
C ASP A 29 12.30 -11.35 10.43
N PHE A 30 11.58 -10.58 11.25
CA PHE A 30 11.27 -9.20 10.90
C PHE A 30 12.51 -8.32 11.10
N LEU A 31 13.11 -7.87 9.99
CA LEU A 31 14.06 -6.75 9.99
C LEU A 31 13.33 -5.49 10.48
N MET A 32 13.34 -5.24 11.80
CA MET A 32 13.23 -3.87 12.29
C MET A 32 14.48 -3.14 11.81
N ILE A 33 14.39 -2.54 10.62
CA ILE A 33 15.32 -1.47 10.29
C ILE A 33 14.90 -0.28 11.14
N TYR A 34 15.29 -0.29 12.42
CA TYR A 34 15.45 0.94 13.17
C TYR A 34 16.61 1.65 12.48
N GLN A 35 16.31 2.49 11.49
CA GLN A 35 17.30 3.42 10.96
C GLN A 35 17.59 4.45 12.06
N TYR A 36 18.31 4.06 13.11
CA TYR A 36 19.20 4.98 13.80
C TYR A 36 20.55 4.83 13.14
N ASN A 37 20.63 5.32 11.92
CA ASN A 37 21.90 5.62 11.32
C ASN A 37 22.16 7.11 11.66
N PRO A 38 23.12 7.41 12.55
CA PRO A 38 23.44 8.78 12.96
C PRO A 38 23.96 9.64 11.79
N GLU A 39 24.36 9.01 10.67
CA GLU A 39 24.72 9.66 9.41
C GLU A 39 23.69 9.44 8.29
N SER A 40 22.60 8.70 8.53
CA SER A 40 21.54 8.67 7.53
C SER A 40 20.91 10.04 7.47
N HIS A 41 20.53 10.43 6.27
CA HIS A 41 19.82 11.67 5.94
C HIS A 41 18.43 11.82 6.63
N LEU A 42 18.21 11.20 7.78
CA LEU A 42 17.32 11.67 8.85
C LEU A 42 17.82 12.97 9.49
N SER A 43 18.44 13.88 8.71
CA SER A 43 18.02 15.26 8.82
C SER A 43 16.51 15.23 8.86
N ILE A 44 15.89 15.71 9.94
CA ILE A 44 14.45 15.84 10.10
C ILE A 44 13.91 16.36 8.77
N TYR A 45 13.42 15.46 7.91
CA TYR A 45 12.92 15.85 6.61
C TYR A 45 11.56 16.39 6.94
N ILE A 46 11.53 17.68 7.29
CA ILE A 46 10.29 18.43 7.42
C ILE A 46 9.77 18.50 6.00
N GLU A 47 8.98 17.50 5.65
CA GLU A 47 8.26 17.48 4.41
C GLU A 47 7.49 18.79 4.32
N SER A 48 7.80 19.59 3.30
CA SER A 48 7.11 20.87 3.13
C SER A 48 5.60 20.62 3.02
N LYS A 49 4.78 21.58 3.45
CA LYS A 49 3.31 21.48 3.33
C LYS A 49 2.89 21.12 1.89
N TRP A 50 3.64 21.59 0.90
CA TRP A 50 3.44 21.28 -0.52
C TRP A 50 3.77 19.83 -0.88
N GLN A 51 4.92 19.31 -0.45
CA GLN A 51 5.28 17.90 -0.66
C GLN A 51 4.25 16.96 -0.02
N LYS A 52 3.84 17.26 1.21
CA LYS A 52 2.79 16.50 1.90
C LYS A 52 1.47 16.53 1.13
N ALA A 53 1.07 17.69 0.61
CA ALA A 53 -0.15 17.81 -0.19
C ALA A 53 -0.07 17.01 -1.50
N ILE A 54 1.08 17.04 -2.17
CA ILE A 54 1.34 16.26 -3.39
C ILE A 54 1.29 14.77 -3.07
N ASN A 55 1.97 14.32 -2.02
CA ASN A 55 2.01 12.92 -1.63
C ASN A 55 0.62 12.40 -1.22
N ASN A 56 -0.16 13.18 -0.48
CA ASN A 56 -1.55 12.84 -0.17
C ASN A 56 -2.39 12.72 -1.44
N ARG A 57 -2.23 13.63 -2.41
CA ARG A 57 -2.95 13.57 -3.68
C ARG A 57 -2.57 12.33 -4.49
N ILE A 58 -1.28 12.05 -4.62
CA ILE A 58 -0.79 10.85 -5.33
C ILE A 58 -1.33 9.59 -4.67
N TYR A 59 -1.27 9.51 -3.33
CA TYR A 59 -1.77 8.37 -2.57
C TYR A 59 -3.29 8.17 -2.76
N THR A 60 -4.08 9.23 -2.64
CA THR A 60 -5.54 9.15 -2.80
C THR A 60 -5.96 8.77 -4.22
N THR A 61 -5.24 9.24 -5.24
CA THR A 61 -5.46 8.80 -6.62
C THR A 61 -5.12 7.33 -6.78
N PHE A 62 -3.94 6.91 -6.29
CA PHE A 62 -3.48 5.53 -6.35
C PHE A 62 -4.43 4.55 -5.65
N SER A 63 -4.87 4.87 -4.43
CA SER A 63 -5.76 3.99 -3.67
C SER A 63 -7.08 3.76 -4.41
N ARG A 64 -7.67 4.83 -4.98
CA ARG A 64 -8.89 4.74 -5.79
C ARG A 64 -8.68 3.90 -7.05
N GLU A 65 -7.58 4.11 -7.77
CA GLU A 65 -7.25 3.36 -8.99
C GLU A 65 -7.16 1.85 -8.71
N ILE A 66 -6.38 1.45 -7.69
CA ILE A 66 -6.18 0.05 -7.34
C ILE A 66 -7.46 -0.60 -6.81
N CYS A 67 -8.24 0.12 -6.00
CA CYS A 67 -9.55 -0.33 -5.54
C CYS A 67 -10.47 -0.66 -6.72
N LEU A 68 -10.57 0.24 -7.69
CA LEU A 68 -11.39 0.05 -8.90
C LEU A 68 -10.87 -1.12 -9.76
N GLN A 69 -9.55 -1.24 -9.90
CA GLN A 69 -8.91 -2.29 -10.68
C GLN A 69 -9.25 -3.67 -10.11
N TYR A 70 -8.99 -3.93 -8.83
CA TYR A 70 -9.25 -5.23 -8.21
C TYR A 70 -10.75 -5.49 -8.04
N ALA A 71 -11.57 -4.47 -7.82
CA ALA A 71 -13.03 -4.66 -7.77
C ALA A 71 -13.57 -5.18 -9.11
N ARG A 72 -13.12 -4.58 -10.23
CA ARG A 72 -13.45 -5.07 -11.57
C ARG A 72 -12.93 -6.47 -11.82
N GLN A 73 -11.69 -6.76 -11.41
CA GLN A 73 -11.09 -8.07 -11.57
C GLN A 73 -11.85 -9.16 -10.79
N PHE A 74 -12.19 -8.92 -9.52
CA PHE A 74 -12.95 -9.87 -8.72
C PHE A 74 -14.39 -10.04 -9.20
N ALA A 75 -15.00 -8.97 -9.72
CA ALA A 75 -16.31 -9.06 -10.36
C ALA A 75 -16.26 -9.89 -11.65
N SER A 76 -15.28 -9.66 -12.53
CA SER A 76 -15.15 -10.40 -13.80
C SER A 76 -14.86 -11.88 -13.58
N MET A 77 -14.06 -12.21 -12.56
CA MET A 77 -13.75 -13.59 -12.17
C MET A 77 -14.85 -14.24 -11.31
N ARG A 78 -15.94 -13.52 -11.01
CA ARG A 78 -17.05 -13.98 -10.14
C ARG A 78 -16.63 -14.39 -8.73
N ILE A 79 -15.47 -13.93 -8.26
CA ILE A 79 -14.96 -14.18 -6.90
C ILE A 79 -15.25 -13.03 -5.93
N TRP A 80 -16.03 -12.02 -6.33
CA TRP A 80 -16.41 -10.91 -5.45
C TRP A 80 -17.03 -11.37 -4.12
N LYS A 81 -17.77 -12.48 -4.11
CA LYS A 81 -18.39 -13.02 -2.88
C LYS A 81 -17.43 -13.90 -2.04
N SER A 82 -16.27 -14.25 -2.58
CA SER A 82 -15.25 -15.05 -1.90
C SER A 82 -14.60 -14.29 -0.74
N PRO A 83 -14.10 -14.97 0.31
CA PRO A 83 -13.30 -14.35 1.36
C PRO A 83 -12.05 -13.63 0.85
N ILE A 84 -11.49 -14.03 -0.30
CA ILE A 84 -10.34 -13.37 -0.94
C ILE A 84 -10.63 -11.89 -1.23
N ALA A 85 -11.89 -11.51 -1.48
CA ALA A 85 -12.28 -10.13 -1.74
C ALA A 85 -12.51 -9.30 -0.46
N ASN A 86 -12.36 -9.88 0.74
CA ASN A 86 -12.68 -9.19 1.99
C ASN A 86 -11.75 -8.01 2.28
N HIS A 87 -10.43 -8.17 2.07
CA HIS A 87 -9.46 -7.09 2.24
C HIS A 87 -9.84 -5.87 1.39
N LEU A 88 -10.17 -6.13 0.12
CA LEU A 88 -10.61 -5.11 -0.82
C LEU A 88 -11.91 -4.43 -0.37
N LYS A 89 -12.93 -5.19 0.05
CA LYS A 89 -14.19 -4.63 0.55
C LYS A 89 -13.99 -3.76 1.78
N GLN A 90 -13.16 -4.19 2.72
CA GLN A 90 -12.92 -3.47 3.97
C GLN A 90 -12.18 -2.15 3.73
N GLU A 91 -11.14 -2.15 2.90
CA GLU A 91 -10.35 -0.94 2.67
C GLU A 91 -10.97 0.03 1.66
N CYS A 92 -11.64 -0.48 0.62
CA CYS A 92 -12.17 0.36 -0.47
C CYS A 92 -13.61 0.86 -0.24
N GLN A 93 -14.23 0.55 0.90
CA GLN A 93 -15.53 1.09 1.31
C GLN A 93 -15.45 2.41 2.11
N ARG A 94 -14.23 2.83 2.49
CA ARG A 94 -13.97 4.08 3.22
C ARG A 94 -13.94 5.29 2.28
#